data_AF-A0A949Q9M0-F1
#
_entry.id   AF-A0A949Q9M0-F1
#
_cell.length_a   1.000
_cell.length_b   1.000
_cell.length_c   1.000
_cell.angle_alpha   90.00
_cell.angle_beta   90.00
_cell.angle_gamma   90.00
#
_symmetry.space_group_name_H-M   'P 1'
#
loop_
_entity.id
_entity.type
_entity.pdbx_description
1 polymer ?
#
loop_
_entity_poly.entity_id
_entity_poly.type
_entity_poly.pdbx_seq_one_letter_code
_entity_poly.pdbx_strand_id
1 'polypeptide(L)'
;LQQALADAFSVGLANLDLLLAMQDARQVAEQSASAALESEQRLQLALDANRDGLWDWDLRTGKVYRSQRYYELTGRNRDTSTPDFEFFKSTVAADDLPRVLAIIEAHKQGLTEAINFEYRLATDNGELKWMEGRGRAVERDASGAPLRI
;
A
#
# COMPACT_ATOMS: atom_id res chain seq x y z
N LEU A 1 57.74 29.37 -12.98
CA LEU A 1 57.03 30.10 -11.90
C LEU A 1 55.61 30.52 -12.33
N GLN A 2 55.44 31.14 -13.51
CA GLN A 2 54.11 31.55 -14.01
C GLN A 2 53.15 30.38 -14.30
N GLN A 3 53.64 29.26 -14.86
CA GLN A 3 52.82 28.08 -15.17
C GLN A 3 52.27 27.39 -13.90
N ALA A 4 53.12 27.18 -12.90
CA ALA A 4 52.72 26.53 -11.65
C ALA A 4 51.67 27.31 -10.87
N LEU A 5 51.67 28.66 -10.98
CA LEU A 5 50.64 29.52 -10.41
C LEU A 5 49.30 29.39 -11.15
N ALA A 6 49.34 29.26 -12.48
CA ALA A 6 48.12 29.06 -13.29
C ALA A 6 47.49 27.69 -13.01
N ASP A 7 48.29 26.64 -12.89
CA ASP A 7 47.82 25.29 -12.60
C ASP A 7 47.20 25.22 -11.18
N ALA A 8 47.81 25.87 -10.19
CA ALA A 8 47.27 25.96 -8.84
C ALA A 8 45.92 26.71 -8.78
N PHE A 9 45.76 27.77 -9.59
CA PHE A 9 44.49 28.51 -9.69
C PHE A 9 43.40 27.67 -10.37
N SER A 10 43.75 26.91 -11.42
CA SER A 10 42.82 26.02 -12.12
C SER A 10 42.32 24.89 -11.23
N VAL A 11 43.18 24.28 -10.43
CA VAL A 11 42.79 23.27 -9.44
C VAL A 11 41.91 23.87 -8.33
N GLY A 12 42.20 25.10 -7.89
CA GLY A 12 41.38 25.81 -6.90
C GLY A 12 39.95 26.10 -7.40
N LEU A 13 39.81 26.51 -8.67
CA LEU A 13 38.51 26.72 -9.31
C LEU A 13 37.75 25.41 -9.49
N ALA A 14 38.41 24.34 -9.95
CA ALA A 14 37.79 23.02 -10.07
C ALA A 14 37.30 22.45 -8.73
N ASN A 15 38.04 22.69 -7.63
CA ASN A 15 37.61 22.31 -6.29
C ASN A 15 36.39 23.11 -5.80
N LEU A 16 36.29 24.38 -6.17
CA LEU A 16 35.13 25.22 -5.84
C LEU A 16 33.88 24.77 -6.62
N ASP A 17 34.02 24.49 -7.92
CA ASP A 17 32.93 23.97 -8.76
C ASP A 17 32.43 22.61 -8.26
N LEU A 18 33.35 21.73 -7.85
CA LEU A 18 33.00 20.45 -7.23
C LEU A 18 32.24 20.63 -5.92
N LEU A 19 32.67 21.58 -5.07
CA LEU A 19 32.01 21.86 -3.79
C LEU A 19 30.59 22.42 -4.00
N LEU A 20 30.40 23.31 -4.98
CA LEU A 20 29.09 23.84 -5.35
C LEU A 20 28.18 22.73 -5.91
N ALA A 21 28.68 21.89 -6.81
CA ALA A 21 27.91 20.76 -7.34
C ALA A 21 27.49 19.76 -6.24
N MET A 22 28.35 19.52 -5.25
CA MET A 22 28.02 18.67 -4.10
C MET A 22 26.98 19.31 -3.18
N GLN A 23 26.98 20.64 -3.02
CA GLN A 23 25.96 21.37 -2.27
C GLN A 23 24.60 21.30 -2.97
N ASP A 24 24.56 21.52 -4.28
CA ASP A 24 23.32 21.45 -5.06
C ASP A 24 22.72 20.03 -5.05
N ALA A 25 23.56 19.01 -5.25
CA ALA A 25 23.11 17.62 -5.20
C ALA A 25 22.53 17.25 -3.82
N ARG A 26 23.15 17.74 -2.75
CA ARG A 26 22.66 17.55 -1.38
C ARG A 26 21.33 18.28 -1.15
N GLN A 27 21.21 19.53 -1.60
CA GLN A 27 19.99 20.33 -1.50
C GLN A 27 18.81 19.63 -2.20
N VAL A 28 19.04 19.11 -3.42
CA VAL A 28 18.02 18.38 -4.18
C VAL A 28 17.62 17.08 -3.48
N ALA A 29 18.58 16.35 -2.92
CA ALA A 29 18.30 15.13 -2.17
C ALA A 29 17.50 15.40 -0.88
N GLU A 30 17.84 16.45 -0.13
CA GLU A 30 17.13 16.86 1.07
C GLU A 30 15.69 17.30 0.76
N GLN A 31 15.49 18.07 -0.33
CA GLN A 31 14.16 18.46 -0.79
C GLN A 31 13.32 17.25 -1.23
N SER A 32 13.92 16.31 -1.96
CA SER A 32 13.24 15.09 -2.40
C SER A 32 12.85 14.20 -1.22
N ALA A 33 13.74 14.06 -0.23
CA ALA A 33 13.46 13.31 1.00
C ALA A 33 12.36 13.97 1.84
N SER A 34 12.38 15.30 1.97
CA SER A 34 11.33 16.05 2.68
C SER A 34 9.97 15.90 1.99
N ALA A 35 9.91 16.03 0.67
CA ALA A 35 8.68 15.84 -0.11
C ALA A 35 8.14 14.40 -0.02
N ALA A 36 9.03 13.39 -0.03
CA ALA A 36 8.66 12.00 0.18
C ALA A 36 8.08 11.79 1.59
N LEU A 37 8.72 12.35 2.62
CA LEU A 37 8.25 12.26 4.00
C LEU A 37 6.90 12.98 4.20
N GLU A 38 6.71 14.17 3.64
CA GLU A 38 5.42 14.88 3.68
C GLU A 38 4.31 14.11 2.94
N SER A 39 4.66 13.45 1.82
CA SER A 39 3.74 12.59 1.08
C SER A 39 3.37 11.35 1.90
N GLU A 40 4.34 10.72 2.55
CA GLU A 40 4.13 9.57 3.43
C GLU A 40 3.31 9.95 4.66
N GLN A 41 3.61 11.08 5.31
CA GLN A 41 2.83 11.61 6.44
C GLN A 41 1.40 11.95 6.03
N ARG A 42 1.19 12.53 4.84
CA ARG A 42 -0.15 12.83 4.33
C ARG A 42 -0.91 11.58 3.95
N LEU A 43 -0.23 10.58 3.38
CA LEU A 43 -0.79 9.26 3.13
C LEU A 43 -1.18 8.62 4.46
N GLN A 44 -0.29 8.60 5.44
CA GLN A 44 -0.54 8.07 6.77
C GLN A 44 -1.71 8.79 7.45
N LEU A 45 -1.80 10.12 7.39
CA LEU A 45 -2.93 10.89 7.90
C LEU A 45 -4.24 10.59 7.16
N ALA A 46 -4.21 10.38 5.84
CA ALA A 46 -5.39 9.97 5.07
C ALA A 46 -5.82 8.54 5.40
N LEU A 47 -4.86 7.65 5.68
CA LEU A 47 -5.10 6.29 6.16
C LEU A 47 -5.62 6.28 7.60
N ASP A 48 -5.09 7.12 8.49
CA ASP A 48 -5.49 7.25 9.90
C ASP A 48 -6.85 7.96 10.03
N ALA A 49 -7.17 8.89 9.14
CA ALA A 49 -8.48 9.53 9.04
C ALA A 49 -9.55 8.55 8.57
N ASN A 50 -9.17 7.52 7.79
CA ASN A 50 -10.05 6.44 7.43
C ASN A 50 -10.07 5.43 8.57
N ARG A 51 -11.18 5.33 9.30
CA ARG A 51 -11.34 4.38 10.41
C ARG A 51 -11.34 2.91 9.98
N ASP A 52 -10.96 2.62 8.73
CA ASP A 52 -11.07 1.36 8.04
C ASP A 52 -9.78 0.54 8.11
N GLY A 53 -9.92 -0.78 7.97
CA GLY A 53 -8.81 -1.69 7.81
C GLY A 53 -8.44 -1.77 6.33
N LEU A 54 -7.15 -1.68 6.02
CA LEU A 54 -6.68 -1.84 4.65
C LEU A 54 -6.39 -3.30 4.37
N TRP A 55 -6.70 -3.70 3.15
CA TRP A 55 -6.26 -4.95 2.56
C TRP A 55 -5.83 -4.67 1.12
N ASP A 56 -4.92 -5.50 0.62
CA ASP A 56 -4.41 -5.42 -0.75
C ASP A 56 -4.20 -6.85 -1.24
N TRP A 57 -4.93 -7.22 -2.29
CA TRP A 57 -4.93 -8.57 -2.83
C TRP A 57 -4.28 -8.59 -4.20
N ASP A 58 -3.08 -9.16 -4.27
CA ASP A 58 -2.42 -9.46 -5.53
C ASP A 58 -2.96 -10.79 -6.07
N LEU A 59 -3.75 -10.72 -7.14
CA LEU A 59 -4.41 -11.88 -7.76
C LEU A 59 -3.44 -12.77 -8.54
N ARG A 60 -2.26 -12.26 -8.90
CA ARG A 60 -1.22 -13.03 -9.61
C ARG A 60 -0.56 -14.03 -8.69
N THR A 61 -0.28 -13.60 -7.47
CA THR A 61 0.41 -14.39 -6.44
C THR A 61 -0.54 -15.02 -5.43
N GLY A 62 -1.79 -14.55 -5.36
CA GLY A 62 -2.77 -14.93 -4.35
C GLY A 62 -2.52 -14.31 -2.98
N LYS A 63 -1.50 -13.45 -2.85
CA LYS A 63 -1.11 -12.87 -1.56
C LYS A 63 -2.04 -11.74 -1.16
N VAL A 64 -2.41 -11.73 0.12
CA VAL A 64 -3.22 -10.67 0.72
C VAL A 64 -2.41 -9.98 1.82
N TYR A 65 -2.12 -8.70 1.62
CA TYR A 65 -1.65 -7.82 2.67
C TYR A 65 -2.84 -7.29 3.47
N ARG A 66 -2.63 -7.09 4.78
CA ARG A 66 -3.61 -6.49 5.71
C ARG A 66 -2.88 -5.55 6.65
N SER A 67 -3.40 -4.34 6.84
CA SER A 67 -2.79 -3.36 7.75
C SER A 67 -2.96 -3.75 9.21
N GLN A 68 -2.18 -3.15 10.11
CA GLN A 68 -2.37 -3.33 11.55
C GLN A 68 -3.80 -2.99 11.98
N ARG A 69 -4.36 -1.91 11.42
CA ARG A 69 -5.73 -1.47 11.70
C ARG A 69 -6.79 -2.50 11.33
N TYR A 70 -6.59 -3.28 10.27
CA TYR A 70 -7.48 -4.40 9.93
C TYR A 70 -7.59 -5.39 11.08
N TYR A 71 -6.47 -5.77 11.69
CA TYR A 71 -6.45 -6.70 12.82
C TYR A 71 -7.10 -6.10 14.06
N GLU A 72 -6.86 -4.82 14.36
CA GLU A 72 -7.52 -4.09 15.45
C GLU A 72 -9.05 -4.04 15.27
N LEU A 73 -9.52 -3.79 14.05
CA LEU A 73 -10.95 -3.69 13.75
C LEU A 73 -11.64 -5.06 13.76
N THR A 74 -11.01 -6.08 13.19
CA THR A 74 -11.59 -7.42 13.11
C THR A 74 -11.41 -8.21 14.41
N GLY A 75 -10.51 -7.77 15.30
CA GLY A 75 -10.12 -8.50 16.50
C GLY A 75 -9.29 -9.76 16.20
N ARG A 76 -8.82 -9.94 14.97
CA ARG A 76 -8.07 -11.12 14.55
C ARG A 76 -6.60 -11.02 14.92
N ASN A 77 -6.02 -12.15 15.32
CA ASN A 77 -4.61 -12.23 15.63
C ASN A 77 -3.76 -12.30 14.34
N ARG A 78 -2.87 -11.33 14.17
CA ARG A 78 -1.92 -11.23 13.07
C ARG A 78 -1.00 -12.45 12.96
N ASP A 79 -0.55 -12.98 14.09
CA ASP A 79 0.41 -14.09 14.14
C ASP A 79 -0.21 -15.41 13.66
N THR A 80 -1.55 -15.50 13.71
CA THR A 80 -2.32 -16.65 13.21
C THR A 80 -2.88 -16.44 11.81
N SER A 81 -2.67 -15.26 11.22
CA SER A 81 -3.20 -14.92 9.90
C SER A 81 -2.31 -15.46 8.80
N THR A 82 -2.91 -16.13 7.82
CA THR A 82 -2.21 -16.47 6.58
C THR A 82 -2.34 -15.34 5.56
N PRO A 83 -1.28 -15.04 4.78
CA PRO A 83 -1.27 -13.93 3.83
C PRO A 83 -1.99 -14.30 2.52
N ASP A 84 -3.17 -14.90 2.61
CA ASP A 84 -3.96 -15.39 1.48
C ASP A 84 -5.45 -15.05 1.64
N PHE A 85 -6.21 -15.33 0.59
CA PHE A 85 -7.66 -15.13 0.58
C PHE A 85 -8.42 -16.19 1.39
N GLU A 86 -7.84 -17.36 1.65
CA GLU A 86 -8.45 -18.41 2.46
C GLU A 86 -8.67 -17.96 3.90
N PHE A 87 -7.71 -17.21 4.46
CA PHE A 87 -7.88 -16.60 5.77
C PHE A 87 -9.14 -15.74 5.83
N PHE A 88 -9.37 -14.88 4.84
CA PHE A 88 -10.58 -14.05 4.83
C PHE A 88 -11.83 -14.93 4.82
N LYS A 89 -11.90 -15.93 3.93
CA LYS A 89 -13.06 -16.83 3.84
C LYS A 89 -13.35 -17.55 5.15
N SER A 90 -12.32 -17.98 5.90
CA SER A 90 -12.50 -18.65 7.19
C SER A 90 -13.03 -17.73 8.29
N THR A 91 -12.90 -16.40 8.12
CA THR A 91 -13.43 -15.42 9.07
C THR A 91 -14.89 -15.02 8.82
N VAL A 92 -15.40 -15.21 7.61
CA VAL A 92 -16.77 -14.82 7.24
C VAL A 92 -17.77 -15.87 7.76
N ALA A 93 -18.89 -15.43 8.31
CA ALA A 93 -19.98 -16.32 8.71
C ALA A 93 -20.45 -17.19 7.54
N ALA A 94 -20.69 -18.48 7.80
CA ALA A 94 -21.01 -19.47 6.77
C ALA A 94 -22.20 -19.08 5.89
N ASP A 95 -23.23 -18.46 6.48
CA ASP A 95 -24.43 -18.01 5.76
C ASP A 95 -24.15 -16.86 4.78
N ASP A 96 -23.16 -16.02 5.08
CA ASP A 96 -22.83 -14.85 4.27
C ASP A 96 -21.81 -15.18 3.16
N LEU A 97 -21.01 -16.23 3.37
CA LEU A 97 -19.90 -16.59 2.50
C LEU A 97 -20.31 -16.78 1.03
N PRO A 98 -21.38 -17.52 0.66
CA PRO A 98 -21.78 -17.69 -0.73
C PRO A 98 -22.08 -16.36 -1.45
N ARG A 99 -22.78 -15.45 -0.76
CA ARG A 99 -23.11 -14.12 -1.32
C ARG A 99 -21.86 -13.27 -1.50
N VAL A 100 -20.97 -13.25 -0.50
CA VAL A 100 -19.70 -12.49 -0.57
C VAL A 100 -18.84 -12.97 -1.73
N LEU A 101 -18.69 -14.29 -1.88
CA LEU A 101 -17.90 -14.87 -2.98
C LEU A 101 -18.48 -14.54 -4.36
N ALA A 102 -19.81 -14.56 -4.51
CA ALA A 102 -20.44 -14.19 -5.76
C ALA A 102 -20.15 -12.72 -6.16
N ILE A 103 -20.16 -11.80 -5.19
CA ILE A 103 -19.84 -10.37 -5.44
C ILE A 103 -18.37 -10.20 -5.84
N ILE A 104 -17.46 -10.87 -5.13
CA ILE A 104 -16.02 -10.83 -5.43
C ILE A 104 -15.74 -11.40 -6.83
N GLU A 105 -16.38 -12.52 -7.16
CA GLU A 105 -16.20 -13.17 -8.45
C GLU A 105 -16.77 -12.33 -9.61
N ALA A 106 -17.93 -11.69 -9.43
CA ALA A 106 -18.47 -10.74 -10.41
C ALA A 106 -17.50 -9.58 -10.69
N HIS A 107 -16.84 -9.05 -9.65
CA HIS A 107 -15.83 -8.01 -9.84
C HIS A 107 -14.57 -8.54 -10.56
N LYS A 108 -14.12 -9.75 -10.22
CA LYS A 108 -12.99 -10.40 -10.89
C LYS A 108 -13.25 -10.63 -12.39
N GLN A 109 -14.50 -10.87 -12.77
CA GLN A 109 -14.94 -11.00 -14.16
C GLN A 109 -15.15 -9.64 -14.85
N GLY A 110 -14.93 -8.52 -14.16
CA GLY A 110 -15.13 -7.17 -14.70
C GLY A 110 -16.60 -6.76 -14.84
N LEU A 111 -17.54 -7.50 -14.23
CA LEU A 111 -18.97 -7.18 -14.27
C LEU A 111 -19.35 -6.00 -13.36
N THR A 112 -18.46 -5.61 -12.45
CA THR A 112 -18.63 -4.47 -11.56
C THR A 112 -17.36 -3.63 -11.49
N GLU A 113 -17.51 -2.31 -11.29
CA GLU A 113 -16.36 -1.39 -11.14
C GLU A 113 -15.69 -1.48 -9.77
N ALA A 114 -16.42 -1.94 -8.75
CA ALA A 114 -15.97 -2.09 -7.38
C ALA A 114 -16.63 -3.27 -6.68
N ILE A 115 -16.00 -3.70 -5.59
CA ILE A 115 -16.54 -4.63 -4.61
C ILE A 115 -17.13 -3.81 -3.47
N ASN A 116 -18.39 -4.07 -3.14
CA ASN A 116 -19.00 -3.63 -1.90
C ASN A 116 -19.92 -4.74 -1.36
N PHE A 117 -19.72 -5.13 -0.11
CA PHE A 117 -20.62 -6.03 0.60
C PHE A 117 -20.55 -5.82 2.12
N GLU A 118 -21.69 -5.94 2.78
CA GLU A 118 -21.76 -6.14 4.23
C GLU A 118 -21.70 -7.63 4.54
N TYR A 119 -21.07 -8.01 5.65
CA TYR A 119 -20.95 -9.41 6.08
C TYR A 119 -20.75 -9.49 7.59
N ARG A 120 -21.08 -10.65 8.17
CA ARG A 120 -20.78 -10.96 9.56
C ARG A 120 -19.44 -11.68 9.63
N LEU A 121 -18.53 -11.15 10.44
CA LEU A 121 -17.26 -11.77 10.79
C LEU A 121 -17.45 -12.55 12.08
N ALA A 122 -17.14 -13.85 12.05
CA ALA A 122 -17.10 -14.66 13.26
C ALA A 122 -15.86 -14.27 14.08
N THR A 123 -15.99 -14.05 15.38
CA THR A 123 -14.85 -13.78 16.27
C THR A 123 -14.46 -15.06 17.00
N ASP A 124 -13.28 -15.08 17.63
CA ASP A 124 -12.75 -16.28 18.32
C ASP A 124 -13.63 -16.73 19.51
N ASN A 125 -14.44 -15.82 20.06
CA ASN A 125 -15.43 -16.09 21.11
C ASN A 125 -16.81 -16.51 20.57
N GLY A 126 -16.97 -16.67 19.25
CA GLY A 126 -18.22 -17.09 18.61
C GLY A 126 -19.26 -15.98 18.42
N GLU A 127 -18.94 -14.73 18.77
CA GLU A 127 -19.78 -13.58 18.43
C GLU A 127 -19.69 -13.25 16.94
N LEU A 128 -20.72 -12.56 16.44
CA LEU A 128 -20.76 -12.08 15.06
C LEU A 128 -20.65 -10.57 15.05
N LYS A 129 -19.66 -10.06 14.34
CA LYS A 129 -19.46 -8.62 14.13
C LYS A 129 -19.84 -8.23 12.72
N TRP A 130 -20.70 -7.22 12.58
CA TRP A 130 -21.01 -6.63 11.28
C TRP A 130 -19.81 -5.84 10.75
N MET A 131 -19.43 -6.12 9.52
CA MET A 131 -18.32 -5.51 8.81
C MET A 131 -18.77 -5.15 7.39
N GLU A 132 -18.17 -4.10 6.83
CA GLU A 132 -18.30 -3.73 5.42
C GLU A 132 -16.96 -3.98 4.72
N GLY A 133 -17.00 -4.66 3.58
CA GLY A 133 -15.87 -4.86 2.69
C GLY A 133 -16.01 -4.00 1.46
N ARG A 134 -15.08 -3.07 1.24
CA ARG A 134 -14.99 -2.23 0.04
C ARG A 134 -13.63 -2.41 -0.63
N GLY A 135 -13.62 -2.48 -1.96
CA GLY A 135 -12.40 -2.61 -2.75
C GLY A 135 -12.63 -2.33 -4.23
N ARG A 136 -11.56 -2.08 -4.98
CA ARG A 136 -11.62 -1.91 -6.44
C ARG A 136 -10.28 -2.30 -7.04
N ALA A 137 -10.29 -2.80 -8.27
CA ALA A 137 -9.05 -3.07 -8.98
C ALA A 137 -8.18 -1.80 -9.09
N VAL A 138 -6.93 -1.88 -8.62
CA VAL A 138 -5.90 -0.84 -8.77
C VAL A 138 -4.93 -1.14 -9.91
N GLU A 139 -4.89 -2.40 -10.36
CA GLU A 139 -4.10 -2.84 -11.51
C GLU A 139 -4.91 -3.83 -12.35
N ARG A 140 -4.84 -3.69 -13.68
CA ARG A 140 -5.53 -4.55 -14.64
C ARG A 140 -4.58 -4.99 -15.76
N ASP A 141 -4.83 -6.14 -16.36
CA ASP A 141 -4.09 -6.62 -17.52
C ASP A 141 -4.60 -6.02 -18.84
N ALA A 142 -4.00 -6.42 -19.97
CA ALA A 142 -4.37 -5.95 -21.30
C ALA A 142 -5.80 -6.36 -21.72
N SER A 143 -6.39 -7.37 -21.10
CA SER A 143 -7.78 -7.80 -21.32
C SER A 143 -8.78 -7.06 -20.41
N GLY A 144 -8.30 -6.24 -19.48
CA GLY A 144 -9.09 -5.54 -18.48
C GLY A 144 -9.37 -6.35 -17.22
N ALA A 145 -8.83 -7.57 -17.10
CA ALA A 145 -8.99 -8.39 -15.90
C ALA A 145 -8.16 -7.82 -14.74
N PRO A 146 -8.68 -7.82 -13.50
CA PRO A 146 -7.95 -7.30 -12.35
C PRO A 146 -6.73 -8.17 -12.02
N LEU A 147 -5.60 -7.51 -11.77
CA LEU A 147 -4.36 -8.12 -11.29
C LEU A 147 -4.12 -7.85 -9.81
N ARG A 148 -4.65 -6.73 -9.30
CA ARG A 148 -4.53 -6.30 -7.92
C ARG A 148 -5.77 -5.50 -7.51
N ILE A 149 -6.33 -5.83 -6.35
CA ILE A 149 -7.55 -5.22 -5.78
C ILE A 149 -7.22 -4.66 -4.40
#